data_AF-A0A062V766-F1
#
_entry.id   AF-A0A062V766-F1
#
_cell.length_a   1.000
_cell.length_b   1.000
_cell.length_c   1.000
_cell.angle_alpha   90.00
_cell.angle_beta   90.00
_cell.angle_gamma   90.00
#
_symmetry.space_group_name_H-M   'P 1'
#
loop_
_entity.id
_entity.type
_entity.pdbx_description
1 polymer ?
#
loop_
_entity_poly.entity_id
_entity_poly.type
_entity_poly.pdbx_seq_one_letter_code
_entity_poly.pdbx_strand_id
1 'polypeptide(L)'
;MVKTFYLVLSILFLIFISIEATAEEQELYDMFIAMMSGSYIDNVSDLPPSSNPMPDRNWQPGDGDWIYENCNYETGRNCIYGWLDIVGYNNSIRSGDAYFIQGNPKDLAIIEYKTYIRINQGLLLERWEYDLEKSESNGSLYVRLHAVAVLYRTDGRGHKLYNNESYDFYDSEPVPEQYPLLKDSPVYITIYNHSFEPKTSVQFSVPAATKIKVSYQNSSLEYYKQIAIVEYTGKNVPFGNLTAMNSWEKQGDEVSHIGNEIIVNGIAEPRDIVIQASSPFETVTLRNYTVYTQNPSLPFKSVFFPFALVLLVLYAGISKILRSI
;
A
#
# COMPACT_ATOMS: atom_id res chain seq x y z
N MET A 1 -26.56 -10.43 -52.36
CA MET A 1 -25.84 -9.20 -52.00
C MET A 1 -26.00 -8.84 -50.52
N VAL A 2 -27.21 -8.89 -49.94
CA VAL A 2 -27.45 -8.59 -48.51
C VAL A 2 -26.72 -9.53 -47.54
N LYS A 3 -26.65 -10.85 -47.82
CA LYS A 3 -25.99 -11.82 -46.92
C LYS A 3 -24.46 -11.64 -46.80
N THR A 4 -23.81 -11.13 -47.85
CA THR A 4 -22.35 -10.93 -47.87
C THR A 4 -21.95 -9.70 -47.04
N PHE A 5 -22.80 -8.68 -46.98
CA PHE A 5 -22.56 -7.47 -46.18
C PHE A 5 -22.62 -7.75 -44.68
N TYR A 6 -23.60 -8.53 -44.21
CA TYR A 6 -23.69 -8.91 -42.79
C TYR A 6 -22.51 -9.76 -42.34
N LEU A 7 -22.02 -10.68 -43.18
CA LEU A 7 -20.86 -11.50 -42.84
C LEU A 7 -19.59 -10.65 -42.66
N VAL A 8 -19.36 -9.69 -43.56
CA VAL A 8 -18.20 -8.79 -43.48
C VAL A 8 -18.28 -7.88 -42.26
N LEU A 9 -19.48 -7.38 -41.92
CA LEU A 9 -19.69 -6.55 -40.74
C LEU A 9 -19.50 -7.35 -39.42
N SER A 10 -19.96 -8.61 -39.36
CA SER A 10 -19.74 -9.48 -38.19
C SER A 10 -18.28 -9.85 -38.00
N ILE A 11 -17.55 -10.09 -39.09
CA ILE A 11 -16.11 -10.38 -39.04
C ILE A 11 -15.32 -9.14 -38.59
N LEU A 12 -15.66 -7.94 -39.10
CA LEU A 12 -15.05 -6.69 -38.65
C LEU A 12 -15.36 -6.39 -37.17
N PHE A 13 -16.57 -6.69 -36.70
CA PHE A 13 -16.95 -6.53 -35.30
C PHE A 13 -16.18 -7.49 -34.38
N LEU A 14 -15.99 -8.75 -34.81
CA LEU A 14 -15.16 -9.73 -34.09
C LEU A 14 -13.66 -9.37 -34.10
N ILE A 15 -13.16 -8.79 -35.18
CA ILE A 15 -11.78 -8.29 -35.28
C ILE A 15 -11.59 -7.05 -34.38
N PHE A 16 -12.58 -6.16 -34.29
CA PHE A 16 -12.53 -5.01 -33.37
C PHE A 16 -12.54 -5.44 -31.89
N ILE A 17 -13.37 -6.42 -31.53
CA ILE A 17 -13.41 -6.97 -30.16
C ILE A 17 -12.08 -7.66 -29.77
N SER A 18 -11.35 -8.22 -30.73
CA SER A 18 -10.09 -8.94 -30.46
C SER A 18 -8.83 -8.06 -30.48
N ILE A 19 -8.89 -6.83 -31.01
CA ILE A 19 -7.73 -5.91 -31.05
C ILE A 19 -7.68 -5.01 -29.81
N GLU A 20 -8.81 -4.71 -29.15
CA GLU A 20 -8.82 -3.91 -27.92
C GLU A 20 -8.45 -4.71 -26.66
N ALA A 21 -8.48 -6.05 -26.71
CA ALA A 21 -8.21 -6.91 -25.56
C ALA A 21 -6.72 -7.05 -25.19
N THR A 22 -5.76 -6.72 -26.08
CA THR A 22 -4.38 -7.19 -25.90
C THR A 22 -3.52 -6.38 -24.92
N ALA A 23 -3.84 -5.10 -24.67
CA ALA A 23 -3.09 -4.29 -23.71
C ALA A 23 -3.57 -4.54 -22.27
N GLU A 24 -4.89 -4.61 -22.07
CA GLU A 24 -5.52 -4.84 -20.78
C GLU A 24 -5.29 -6.30 -20.31
N GLU A 25 -5.31 -7.28 -21.22
CA GLU A 25 -4.96 -8.68 -20.91
C GLU A 25 -3.47 -8.87 -20.60
N GLN A 26 -2.56 -8.11 -21.22
CA GLN A 26 -1.13 -8.18 -20.92
C GLN A 26 -0.82 -7.57 -19.55
N GLU A 27 -1.44 -6.45 -19.19
CA GLU A 27 -1.34 -5.88 -17.83
C GLU A 27 -1.94 -6.84 -16.78
N LEU A 28 -3.07 -7.48 -17.07
CA LEU A 28 -3.66 -8.52 -16.22
C LEU A 28 -2.77 -9.76 -16.10
N TYR A 29 -2.08 -10.17 -17.17
CA TYR A 29 -1.17 -11.31 -17.18
C TYR A 29 0.13 -11.00 -16.42
N ASP A 30 0.75 -9.85 -16.65
CA ASP A 30 1.95 -9.43 -15.94
C ASP A 30 1.64 -9.18 -14.45
N MET A 31 0.45 -8.65 -14.13
CA MET A 31 -0.07 -8.54 -12.77
C MET A 31 -0.34 -9.93 -12.16
N PHE A 32 -0.90 -10.88 -12.90
CA PHE A 32 -1.13 -12.25 -12.41
C PHE A 32 0.19 -12.99 -12.16
N ILE A 33 1.18 -12.85 -13.04
CA ILE A 33 2.53 -13.40 -12.86
C ILE A 33 3.24 -12.72 -11.70
N ALA A 34 3.10 -11.41 -11.54
CA ALA A 34 3.55 -10.72 -10.33
C ALA A 34 2.87 -11.36 -9.11
N MET A 35 1.53 -11.47 -9.08
CA MET A 35 0.75 -12.01 -7.97
C MET A 35 1.16 -13.43 -7.56
N MET A 36 1.55 -14.24 -8.54
CA MET A 36 2.01 -15.61 -8.32
C MET A 36 3.50 -15.71 -7.93
N SER A 37 4.30 -14.66 -8.15
CA SER A 37 5.75 -14.69 -7.97
C SER A 37 6.25 -13.91 -6.73
N GLY A 38 5.44 -12.99 -6.20
CA GLY A 38 5.78 -12.16 -5.02
C GLY A 38 5.07 -12.56 -3.73
N SER A 39 5.58 -12.08 -2.59
CA SER A 39 4.83 -12.03 -1.33
C SER A 39 4.05 -10.72 -1.27
N TYR A 40 2.75 -10.82 -1.03
CA TYR A 40 1.83 -9.68 -0.96
C TYR A 40 1.31 -9.52 0.45
N ILE A 41 1.04 -8.28 0.83
CA ILE A 41 0.46 -7.95 2.12
C ILE A 41 -0.70 -6.99 1.94
N ASP A 42 -1.74 -7.19 2.75
CA ASP A 42 -2.84 -6.23 2.90
C ASP A 42 -2.56 -5.26 4.07
N ASN A 43 -1.81 -5.71 5.07
CA ASN A 43 -1.44 -4.93 6.24
C ASN A 43 0.08 -4.94 6.47
N VAL A 44 0.65 -3.81 6.89
CA VAL A 44 2.07 -3.71 7.25
C VAL A 44 2.47 -4.66 8.38
N SER A 45 1.54 -5.09 9.23
CA SER A 45 1.79 -6.11 10.25
C SER A 45 2.20 -7.46 9.69
N ASP A 46 1.90 -7.71 8.42
CA ASP A 46 2.19 -8.96 7.73
C ASP A 46 3.58 -8.93 7.05
N LEU A 47 4.31 -7.81 7.14
CA LEU A 47 5.69 -7.73 6.68
C LEU A 47 6.55 -8.77 7.42
N PRO A 48 7.47 -9.44 6.70
CA PRO A 48 8.42 -10.32 7.36
C PRO A 48 9.30 -9.51 8.33
N PRO A 49 9.79 -10.12 9.41
CA PRO A 49 10.72 -9.45 10.30
C PRO A 49 12.02 -9.10 9.55
N SER A 50 12.60 -7.94 9.88
CA SER A 50 13.96 -7.60 9.42
C SER A 50 14.94 -8.62 10.00
N SER A 51 15.47 -9.52 9.16
CA SER A 51 16.25 -10.66 9.63
C SER A 51 17.76 -10.41 9.65
N ASN A 52 18.24 -9.37 8.97
CA ASN A 52 19.65 -8.98 8.96
C ASN A 52 19.83 -7.61 8.30
N PRO A 53 19.38 -6.51 8.92
CA PRO A 53 19.61 -5.20 8.37
C PRO A 53 21.11 -4.90 8.37
N MET A 54 21.64 -4.45 7.24
CA MET A 54 23.05 -4.12 7.10
C MET A 54 23.22 -2.60 7.03
N PRO A 55 24.24 -2.03 7.69
CA PRO A 55 24.55 -0.62 7.50
C PRO A 55 24.89 -0.34 6.03
N ASP A 56 24.89 0.93 5.65
CA ASP A 56 25.49 1.32 4.37
C ASP A 56 26.91 0.71 4.25
N ARG A 57 27.18 0.03 3.12
CA ARG A 57 28.46 -0.66 2.89
C ARG A 57 29.66 0.29 2.92
N ASN A 58 29.42 1.58 2.71
CA ASN A 58 30.46 2.61 2.78
C ASN A 58 30.89 2.96 4.20
N TRP A 59 30.18 2.48 5.23
CA TRP A 59 30.46 2.71 6.66
C TRP A 59 31.18 1.53 7.33
N GLN A 60 31.96 0.76 6.58
CA GLN A 60 32.87 -0.19 7.23
C GLN A 60 34.00 0.60 7.93
N PRO A 61 34.21 0.43 9.24
CA PRO A 61 35.32 1.05 9.96
C PRO A 61 36.59 0.31 9.56
N GLY A 62 37.10 0.65 8.37
CA GLY A 62 38.12 -0.11 7.66
C GLY A 62 38.86 0.68 6.59
N ASP A 63 38.47 1.92 6.30
CA ASP A 63 39.40 2.87 5.67
C ASP A 63 40.44 3.22 6.73
N GLY A 64 41.48 2.38 6.79
CA GLY A 64 42.44 2.28 7.88
C GLY A 64 43.04 3.63 8.29
N ASP A 65 43.09 4.59 7.38
CA ASP A 65 43.65 5.92 7.59
C ASP A 65 43.02 6.66 8.77
N TRP A 66 41.68 6.63 8.94
CA TRP A 66 41.04 7.32 10.08
C TRP A 66 41.42 6.68 11.43
N ILE A 67 41.48 5.35 11.49
CA ILE A 67 41.87 4.61 12.70
C ILE A 67 43.37 4.84 12.99
N TYR A 68 44.22 4.90 11.96
CA TYR A 68 45.64 5.18 12.14
C TYR A 68 45.89 6.62 12.61
N GLU A 69 45.16 7.59 12.08
CA GLU A 69 45.28 9.01 12.46
C GLU A 69 44.73 9.30 13.85
N ASN A 70 43.52 8.82 14.17
CA ASN A 70 42.82 9.17 15.41
C ASN A 70 43.08 8.20 16.56
N CYS A 71 43.51 6.97 16.27
CA CYS A 71 43.84 5.97 17.28
C CYS A 71 45.34 5.61 17.27
N ASN A 72 46.23 6.56 16.96
CA ASN A 72 47.69 6.33 16.86
C ASN A 72 48.29 5.80 18.18
N TYR A 73 49.11 4.74 18.07
CA TYR A 73 49.88 4.13 19.16
C TYR A 73 50.75 5.14 19.94
N GLU A 74 51.27 6.16 19.26
CA GLU A 74 52.19 7.13 19.85
C GLU A 74 51.55 7.98 20.97
N THR A 75 50.22 8.14 20.92
CA THR A 75 49.48 8.89 21.95
C THR A 75 49.27 8.10 23.24
N GLY A 76 49.43 6.77 23.19
CA GLY A 76 49.19 5.86 24.31
C GLY A 76 47.73 5.82 24.79
N ARG A 77 46.78 6.47 24.12
CA ARG A 77 45.37 6.53 24.53
C ARG A 77 44.59 5.35 23.97
N ASN A 78 43.62 4.85 24.73
CA ASN A 78 42.62 3.95 24.18
C ASN A 78 41.72 4.73 23.21
N CYS A 79 41.17 4.04 22.22
CA CYS A 79 40.38 4.69 21.19
C CYS A 79 39.17 3.85 20.84
N ILE A 80 37.97 4.37 21.07
CA ILE A 80 36.71 3.76 20.67
C ILE A 80 36.42 4.14 19.23
N TYR A 81 36.02 3.16 18.42
CA TYR A 81 35.65 3.35 17.02
C TYR A 81 34.50 2.40 16.65
N GLY A 82 33.81 2.66 15.55
CA GLY A 82 32.60 1.93 15.22
C GLY A 82 31.69 2.69 14.27
N TRP A 83 30.44 2.25 14.20
CA TRP A 83 29.40 2.86 13.39
C TRP A 83 28.03 2.79 14.09
N LEU A 84 27.16 3.71 13.71
CA LEU A 84 25.76 3.84 14.08
C LEU A 84 25.01 4.20 12.81
N ASP A 85 23.92 3.49 12.50
CA ASP A 85 23.14 3.73 11.28
C ASP A 85 21.64 3.51 11.54
N ILE A 86 20.81 4.45 11.08
CA ILE A 86 19.37 4.29 10.93
C ILE A 86 19.15 3.53 9.61
N VAL A 87 18.98 2.22 9.73
CA VAL A 87 18.92 1.31 8.59
C VAL A 87 17.55 1.30 7.89
N GLY A 88 16.50 1.80 8.56
CA GLY A 88 15.16 1.94 8.00
C GLY A 88 14.08 2.10 9.07
N TYR A 89 12.83 1.83 8.69
CA TYR A 89 11.67 1.94 9.59
C TYR A 89 10.81 0.68 9.50
N ASN A 90 10.40 0.17 10.66
CA ASN A 90 9.41 -0.89 10.76
C ASN A 90 8.07 -0.44 10.17
N ASN A 91 7.32 -1.38 9.61
CA ASN A 91 5.98 -1.16 9.08
C ASN A 91 5.93 -0.06 8.00
N SER A 92 6.97 0.04 7.17
CA SER A 92 7.03 1.07 6.13
C SER A 92 6.38 0.62 4.82
N ILE A 93 5.79 1.59 4.13
CA ILE A 93 5.20 1.44 2.79
C ILE A 93 5.87 2.43 1.85
N ARG A 94 6.07 2.05 0.59
CA ARG A 94 6.45 2.97 -0.48
C ARG A 94 5.26 3.17 -1.42
N SER A 95 5.00 4.41 -1.82
CA SER A 95 4.02 4.74 -2.87
C SER A 95 4.63 5.78 -3.80
N GLY A 96 4.89 5.38 -5.05
CA GLY A 96 5.73 6.16 -5.96
C GLY A 96 7.16 6.31 -5.41
N ASP A 97 7.62 7.54 -5.25
CA ASP A 97 8.97 7.85 -4.75
C ASP A 97 9.02 8.23 -3.26
N ALA A 98 7.88 8.17 -2.56
CA ALA A 98 7.78 8.50 -1.15
C ALA A 98 7.62 7.26 -0.27
N TYR A 99 8.29 7.27 0.88
CA TYR A 99 8.12 6.30 1.96
C TYR A 99 7.17 6.85 3.01
N PHE A 100 6.32 5.97 3.52
CA PHE A 100 5.31 6.27 4.51
C PHE A 100 5.41 5.33 5.70
N ILE A 101 5.10 5.87 6.88
CA ILE A 101 4.91 5.13 8.13
C ILE A 101 3.62 5.60 8.82
N GLN A 102 3.22 4.93 9.88
CA GLN A 102 2.12 5.38 10.74
C GLN A 102 2.56 5.34 12.20
N GLY A 103 2.62 6.50 12.85
CA GLY A 103 3.00 6.64 14.26
C GLY A 103 4.32 7.38 14.46
N ASN A 104 4.89 7.24 15.66
CA ASN A 104 6.10 7.97 16.07
C ASN A 104 7.35 7.39 15.37
N PRO A 105 8.07 8.20 14.56
CA PRO A 105 9.26 7.73 13.84
C PRO A 105 10.35 7.17 14.77
N LYS A 106 10.49 7.70 15.98
CA LYS A 106 11.50 7.24 16.96
C LYS A 106 11.26 5.79 17.41
N ASP A 107 9.99 5.38 17.49
CA ASP A 107 9.62 4.05 17.95
C ASP A 107 9.70 3.02 16.82
N LEU A 108 9.54 3.48 15.57
CA LEU A 108 9.58 2.65 14.37
C LEU A 108 10.96 2.52 13.74
N ALA A 109 11.88 3.44 14.01
CA ALA A 109 13.22 3.41 13.46
C ALA A 109 13.98 2.13 13.86
N ILE A 110 14.50 1.46 12.84
CA ILE A 110 15.43 0.35 12.97
C ILE A 110 16.82 0.96 13.00
N ILE A 111 17.54 0.74 14.09
CA ILE A 111 18.85 1.34 14.34
C ILE A 111 19.80 0.20 14.61
N GLU A 112 20.90 0.17 13.86
CA GLU A 112 21.97 -0.79 14.04
C GLU A 112 23.26 -0.06 14.38
N TYR A 113 24.12 -0.73 15.13
CA TYR A 113 25.43 -0.16 15.47
C TYR A 113 26.43 -1.25 15.82
N LYS A 114 27.70 -0.91 15.70
CA LYS A 114 28.79 -1.75 16.17
C LYS A 114 29.95 -0.92 16.65
N THR A 115 30.43 -1.23 17.84
CA THR A 115 31.58 -0.54 18.44
C THR A 115 32.73 -1.49 18.69
N TYR A 116 33.91 -0.90 18.74
CA TYR A 116 35.19 -1.52 18.95
C TYR A 116 36.06 -0.58 19.78
N ILE A 117 37.09 -1.13 20.40
CA ILE A 117 38.08 -0.33 21.10
C ILE A 117 39.47 -0.83 20.79
N ARG A 118 40.35 0.09 20.42
CA ARG A 118 41.78 -0.14 20.41
C ARG A 118 42.32 0.15 21.80
N ILE A 119 42.83 -0.88 22.46
CA ILE A 119 43.38 -0.76 23.81
C ILE A 119 44.88 -0.58 23.74
N ASN A 120 45.36 0.50 24.33
CA ASN A 120 46.78 0.78 24.54
C ASN A 120 47.02 0.71 26.05
N GLN A 121 48.20 0.25 26.51
CA GLN A 121 48.60 0.16 27.94
C GLN A 121 48.22 -1.10 28.76
N GLY A 122 48.03 -2.27 28.13
CA GLY A 122 47.89 -3.54 28.87
C GLY A 122 46.62 -3.64 29.71
N LEU A 123 45.64 -2.79 29.44
CA LEU A 123 44.27 -2.93 29.93
C LEU A 123 43.57 -4.06 29.17
N LEU A 124 42.47 -4.56 29.74
CA LEU A 124 41.57 -5.53 29.12
C LEU A 124 40.16 -4.96 29.11
N LEU A 125 39.40 -5.21 28.04
CA LEU A 125 37.98 -4.90 27.99
C LEU A 125 37.21 -5.86 28.92
N GLU A 126 36.47 -5.30 29.88
CA GLU A 126 35.54 -6.08 30.70
C GLU A 126 34.17 -6.17 30.04
N ARG A 127 33.60 -5.02 29.65
CA ARG A 127 32.27 -4.93 29.03
C ARG A 127 32.08 -3.60 28.30
N TRP A 128 31.02 -3.55 27.51
CA TRP A 128 30.45 -2.33 26.97
C TRP A 128 29.19 -1.93 27.74
N GLU A 129 28.98 -0.63 27.88
CA GLU A 129 27.72 -0.03 28.30
C GLU A 129 27.26 0.91 27.17
N TYR A 130 25.96 0.88 26.85
CA TYR A 130 25.38 1.64 25.76
C TYR A 130 24.18 2.42 26.25
N ASP A 131 24.09 3.68 25.83
CA ASP A 131 22.90 4.50 25.98
C ASP A 131 22.52 5.07 24.60
N LEU A 132 21.31 4.76 24.15
CA LEU A 132 20.81 5.11 22.82
C LEU A 132 19.68 6.13 22.96
N GLU A 133 19.94 7.33 22.48
CA GLU A 133 18.98 8.42 22.50
C GLU A 133 18.46 8.73 21.10
N LYS A 134 17.16 9.00 21.00
CA LYS A 134 16.48 9.35 19.75
C LYS A 134 15.79 10.70 19.91
N SER A 135 16.03 11.60 18.97
CA SER A 135 15.39 12.92 18.95
C SER A 135 14.92 13.26 17.53
N GLU A 136 13.87 14.06 17.42
CA GLU A 136 13.31 14.47 16.13
C GLU A 136 13.34 15.99 16.05
N SER A 137 13.87 16.53 14.96
CA SER A 137 13.92 17.97 14.72
C SER A 137 13.92 18.25 13.22
N ASN A 138 13.17 19.26 12.78
CA ASN A 138 13.15 19.73 11.39
C ASN A 138 12.91 18.63 10.33
N GLY A 139 12.06 17.65 10.63
CA GLY A 139 11.75 16.55 9.69
C GLY A 139 12.83 15.48 9.56
N SER A 140 13.83 15.47 10.46
CA SER A 140 14.86 14.43 10.54
C SER A 140 14.86 13.77 11.91
N LEU A 141 15.13 12.46 11.90
CA LEU A 141 15.40 11.68 13.09
C LEU A 141 16.91 11.70 13.34
N TYR A 142 17.31 12.10 14.54
CA TYR A 142 18.69 12.08 15.00
C TYR A 142 18.84 11.01 16.06
N VAL A 143 19.89 10.21 15.95
CA VAL A 143 20.22 9.17 16.92
C VAL A 143 21.62 9.43 17.45
N ARG A 144 21.77 9.32 18.78
CA ARG A 144 23.05 9.34 19.48
C ARG A 144 23.24 8.03 20.22
N LEU A 145 24.38 7.38 20.01
CA LEU A 145 24.83 6.25 20.81
C LEU A 145 26.01 6.69 21.68
N HIS A 146 25.79 6.80 22.98
CA HIS A 146 26.86 6.94 23.95
C HIS A 146 27.42 5.55 24.29
N ALA A 147 28.63 5.25 23.83
CA ALA A 147 29.28 3.98 24.08
C ALA A 147 30.38 4.14 25.14
N VAL A 148 30.34 3.32 26.19
CA VAL A 148 31.34 3.29 27.25
C VAL A 148 32.02 1.93 27.29
N ALA A 149 33.34 1.93 27.08
CA ALA A 149 34.17 0.74 27.28
C ALA A 149 34.67 0.74 28.73
N VAL A 150 34.25 -0.26 29.50
CA VAL A 150 34.75 -0.50 30.86
C VAL A 150 35.99 -1.38 30.75
N LEU A 151 37.14 -0.78 31.03
CA LEU A 151 38.45 -1.41 30.96
C LEU A 151 38.96 -1.71 32.37
N TYR A 152 39.82 -2.71 32.49
CA TYR A 152 40.50 -3.00 33.74
C TYR A 152 41.95 -3.45 33.55
N ARG A 153 42.74 -3.30 34.60
CA ARG A 153 44.01 -4.02 34.80
C ARG A 153 44.04 -4.64 36.18
N THR A 154 44.82 -5.69 36.34
CA THR A 154 45.02 -6.34 37.64
C THR A 154 46.25 -5.75 38.31
N ASP A 155 46.13 -5.34 39.57
CA ASP A 155 47.27 -4.88 40.37
C ASP A 155 48.15 -6.08 40.82
N GLY A 156 49.30 -5.80 41.43
CA GLY A 156 50.20 -6.84 41.94
C GLY A 156 49.63 -7.71 43.07
N ARG A 157 48.41 -7.44 43.53
CA ARG A 157 47.69 -8.18 44.58
C ARG A 157 46.46 -8.91 44.05
N GLY A 158 46.19 -8.84 42.74
CA GLY A 158 45.04 -9.49 42.12
C GLY A 158 43.76 -8.65 42.08
N HIS A 159 43.77 -7.39 42.54
CA HIS A 159 42.60 -6.51 42.46
C HIS A 159 42.45 -5.90 41.07
N LYS A 160 41.21 -5.80 40.59
CA LYS A 160 40.90 -5.08 39.36
C LYS A 160 40.84 -3.58 39.62
N LEU A 161 41.63 -2.83 38.85
CA LEU A 161 41.57 -1.37 38.77
C LEU A 161 40.86 -0.99 37.47
N TYR A 162 39.74 -0.29 37.60
CA TYR A 162 38.87 0.06 36.48
C TYR A 162 39.21 1.41 35.86
N ASN A 163 39.06 1.52 34.55
CA ASN A 163 39.11 2.76 33.78
C ASN A 163 38.00 2.73 32.74
N ASN A 164 37.40 3.89 32.44
CA ASN A 164 36.35 4.00 31.45
C ASN A 164 36.81 4.89 30.31
N GLU A 165 36.51 4.47 29.09
CA GLU A 165 36.64 5.28 27.89
C GLU A 165 35.26 5.42 27.29
N SER A 166 34.92 6.59 26.74
CA SER A 166 33.62 6.80 26.12
C SER A 166 33.70 7.58 24.83
N TYR A 167 32.72 7.35 23.96
CA TYR A 167 32.58 8.04 22.68
C TYR A 167 31.12 8.12 22.27
N ASP A 168 30.72 9.23 21.66
CA ASP A 168 29.39 9.44 21.11
C ASP A 168 29.40 9.24 19.59
N PHE A 169 28.59 8.30 19.12
CA PHE A 169 28.30 8.13 17.69
C PHE A 169 26.99 8.85 17.37
N TYR A 170 26.91 9.42 16.17
CA TYR A 170 25.77 10.19 15.70
C TYR A 170 25.38 9.75 14.30
N ASP A 171 24.07 9.69 14.07
CA ASP A 171 23.51 9.50 12.75
C ASP A 171 22.18 10.26 12.60
N SER A 172 21.80 10.56 11.36
CA SER A 172 20.54 11.22 11.05
C SER A 172 19.98 10.85 9.69
N GLU A 173 18.67 10.58 9.65
CA GLU A 173 17.93 10.29 8.41
C GLU A 173 16.65 11.13 8.34
N PRO A 174 16.16 11.48 7.13
CA PRO A 174 14.86 12.14 6.98
C PRO A 174 13.74 11.22 7.46
N VAL A 175 12.77 11.80 8.16
CA VAL A 175 11.60 11.08 8.65
C VAL A 175 10.66 10.78 7.47
N PRO A 176 10.21 9.53 7.28
CA PRO A 176 9.19 9.20 6.28
C PRO A 176 7.87 9.91 6.57
N GLU A 177 7.10 10.17 5.52
CA GLU A 177 5.81 10.84 5.65
C GLU A 177 4.81 9.98 6.43
N GLN A 178 3.82 10.62 7.06
CA GLN A 178 2.71 9.87 7.66
C GLN A 178 1.74 9.46 6.55
N TYR A 179 1.33 8.20 6.55
CA TYR A 179 0.33 7.75 5.58
C TYR A 179 -1.01 8.47 5.81
N PRO A 180 -1.73 8.92 4.76
CA PRO A 180 -2.97 9.65 4.96
C PRO A 180 -4.04 8.78 5.64
N LEU A 181 -4.68 9.32 6.67
CA LEU A 181 -5.75 8.63 7.40
C LEU A 181 -6.99 8.46 6.53
N LEU A 182 -7.75 7.38 6.77
CA LEU A 182 -8.98 7.08 6.03
C LEU A 182 -10.21 7.89 6.46
N LYS A 183 -10.10 8.66 7.55
CA LYS A 183 -11.22 9.38 8.17
C LYS A 183 -11.82 10.43 7.21
N ASP A 184 -13.11 10.72 7.41
CA ASP A 184 -13.88 11.76 6.72
C ASP A 184 -14.01 11.63 5.20
N SER A 185 -13.76 10.44 4.65
CA SER A 185 -13.91 10.22 3.22
C SER A 185 -15.39 10.20 2.80
N PRO A 186 -15.79 11.00 1.79
CA PRO A 186 -17.19 11.10 1.40
C PRO A 186 -17.68 9.84 0.70
N VAL A 187 -18.86 9.40 1.13
CA VAL A 187 -19.64 8.34 0.49
C VAL A 187 -20.99 8.91 0.06
N TYR A 188 -21.36 8.66 -1.19
CA TYR A 188 -22.63 9.07 -1.76
C TYR A 188 -23.47 7.84 -2.07
N ILE A 189 -24.66 7.77 -1.48
CA ILE A 189 -25.61 6.68 -1.72
C ILE A 189 -26.78 7.26 -2.49
N THR A 190 -27.01 6.75 -3.70
CA THR A 190 -28.12 7.19 -4.56
C THR A 190 -29.14 6.08 -4.73
N ILE A 191 -30.36 6.30 -4.25
CA ILE A 191 -31.47 5.36 -4.34
C ILE A 191 -32.31 5.70 -5.57
N TYR A 192 -32.45 4.76 -6.51
CA TYR A 192 -33.28 4.87 -7.70
C TYR A 192 -34.59 4.09 -7.48
N ASN A 193 -35.62 4.77 -6.98
CA ASN A 193 -36.86 4.12 -6.52
C ASN A 193 -37.87 3.88 -7.66
N HIS A 194 -37.87 4.74 -8.69
CA HIS A 194 -38.83 4.68 -9.82
C HIS A 194 -38.19 4.38 -11.18
N SER A 195 -37.06 3.67 -11.22
CA SER A 195 -36.47 3.16 -12.47
C SER A 195 -37.12 1.85 -12.93
N PHE A 196 -36.91 1.46 -14.20
CA PHE A 196 -37.33 0.14 -14.72
C PHE A 196 -36.74 -1.01 -13.90
N GLU A 197 -35.52 -0.80 -13.37
CA GLU A 197 -34.85 -1.68 -12.43
C GLU A 197 -34.46 -0.83 -11.20
N PRO A 198 -35.20 -0.91 -10.08
CA PRO A 198 -34.85 -0.22 -8.85
C PRO A 198 -33.49 -0.69 -8.34
N LYS A 199 -32.64 0.27 -7.96
CA LYS A 199 -31.27 -0.01 -7.51
C LYS A 199 -30.77 1.06 -6.56
N THR A 200 -29.73 0.72 -5.81
CA THR A 200 -29.02 1.67 -4.96
C THR A 200 -27.56 1.72 -5.41
N SER A 201 -27.08 2.89 -5.82
CA SER A 201 -25.68 3.10 -6.21
C SER A 201 -24.90 3.67 -5.03
N VAL A 202 -23.70 3.14 -4.80
CA VAL A 202 -22.74 3.60 -3.81
C VAL A 202 -21.52 4.12 -4.57
N GLN A 203 -21.29 5.41 -4.46
CA GLN A 203 -20.07 6.08 -4.93
C GLN A 203 -19.22 6.48 -3.73
N PHE A 204 -17.91 6.34 -3.87
CA PHE A 204 -16.97 6.67 -2.82
C PHE A 204 -15.76 7.40 -3.41
N SER A 205 -15.22 8.34 -2.64
CA SER A 205 -13.93 8.96 -2.93
C SER A 205 -13.06 8.84 -1.69
N VAL A 206 -12.26 7.77 -1.66
CA VAL A 206 -11.34 7.47 -0.56
C VAL A 206 -9.94 7.38 -1.14
N PRO A 207 -9.22 8.49 -1.33
CA PRO A 207 -7.94 8.50 -2.04
C PRO A 207 -6.90 7.56 -1.42
N ALA A 208 -6.80 7.57 -0.09
CA ALA A 208 -5.81 6.80 0.67
C ALA A 208 -6.13 5.30 0.83
N ALA A 209 -7.34 4.88 0.45
CA ALA A 209 -7.71 3.46 0.51
C ALA A 209 -7.00 2.67 -0.59
N THR A 210 -6.42 1.55 -0.17
CA THR A 210 -5.89 0.51 -1.06
C THR A 210 -6.98 -0.50 -1.41
N LYS A 211 -7.97 -0.68 -0.51
CA LYS A 211 -9.09 -1.60 -0.70
C LYS A 211 -10.39 -1.01 -0.16
N ILE A 212 -11.51 -1.26 -0.85
CA ILE A 212 -12.85 -0.85 -0.44
C ILE A 212 -13.77 -2.06 -0.54
N LYS A 213 -14.44 -2.40 0.56
CA LYS A 213 -15.41 -3.49 0.62
C LYS A 213 -16.80 -2.93 0.87
N VAL A 214 -17.75 -3.32 0.04
CA VAL A 214 -19.17 -3.08 0.25
C VAL A 214 -19.89 -4.39 0.46
N SER A 215 -20.55 -4.52 1.60
CA SER A 215 -21.34 -5.70 1.96
C SER A 215 -22.80 -5.32 2.11
N TYR A 216 -23.68 -6.13 1.53
CA TYR A 216 -25.13 -6.02 1.65
C TYR A 216 -25.73 -7.42 1.72
N GLN A 217 -26.51 -7.68 2.78
CA GLN A 217 -27.02 -9.02 3.11
C GLN A 217 -25.87 -10.05 3.14
N ASN A 218 -25.98 -11.14 2.38
CA ASN A 218 -24.95 -12.19 2.26
C ASN A 218 -24.02 -11.99 1.05
N SER A 219 -24.07 -10.82 0.39
CA SER A 219 -23.21 -10.51 -0.75
C SER A 219 -22.19 -9.45 -0.38
N SER A 220 -21.01 -9.52 -0.99
CA SER A 220 -19.99 -8.49 -0.86
C SER A 220 -19.21 -8.30 -2.15
N LEU A 221 -18.70 -7.08 -2.32
CA LEU A 221 -17.87 -6.69 -3.44
C LEU A 221 -16.67 -5.94 -2.89
N GLU A 222 -15.48 -6.47 -3.16
CA GLU A 222 -14.21 -5.88 -2.79
C GLU A 222 -13.57 -5.25 -4.02
N TYR A 223 -13.17 -3.98 -3.89
CA TYR A 223 -12.44 -3.23 -4.88
C TYR A 223 -11.01 -3.00 -4.42
N TYR A 224 -10.04 -3.56 -5.13
CA TYR A 224 -8.63 -3.36 -4.88
C TYR A 224 -8.11 -2.25 -5.79
N LYS A 225 -7.78 -1.11 -5.18
CA LYS A 225 -7.18 0.07 -5.82
C LYS A 225 -5.66 -0.01 -5.91
N GLN A 226 -5.05 -0.67 -4.92
CA GLN A 226 -3.61 -0.87 -4.85
C GLN A 226 -3.32 -2.15 -4.08
N ILE A 227 -2.15 -2.73 -4.34
CA ILE A 227 -1.62 -3.88 -3.60
C ILE A 227 -0.19 -3.59 -3.16
N ALA A 228 0.20 -4.07 -1.97
CA ALA A 228 1.57 -3.90 -1.48
C ALA A 228 2.40 -5.17 -1.76
N ILE A 229 3.43 -5.02 -2.59
CA ILE A 229 4.42 -6.05 -2.88
C ILE A 229 5.55 -5.93 -1.85
N VAL A 230 5.91 -7.03 -1.18
CA VAL A 230 7.03 -7.00 -0.23
C VAL A 230 8.36 -6.87 -0.99
N GLU A 231 9.08 -5.80 -0.71
CA GLU A 231 10.41 -5.52 -1.23
C GLU A 231 11.39 -5.23 -0.08
N TYR A 232 12.68 -5.13 -0.40
CA TYR A 232 13.74 -4.88 0.58
C TYR A 232 14.59 -3.69 0.15
N THR A 233 14.96 -2.84 1.12
CA THR A 233 15.90 -1.74 0.88
C THR A 233 17.30 -2.28 0.60
N GLY A 234 18.22 -1.42 0.13
CA GLY A 234 19.64 -1.76 0.01
C GLY A 234 20.30 -2.19 1.34
N LYS A 235 19.68 -1.79 2.47
CA LYS A 235 20.05 -2.17 3.85
C LYS A 235 19.29 -3.42 4.34
N ASN A 236 18.61 -4.15 3.46
CA ASN A 236 17.85 -5.38 3.74
C ASN A 236 16.68 -5.19 4.74
N VAL A 237 16.08 -4.01 4.77
CA VAL A 237 14.86 -3.75 5.55
C VAL A 237 13.63 -3.99 4.67
N PRO A 238 12.66 -4.82 5.10
CA PRO A 238 11.45 -5.07 4.33
C PRO A 238 10.50 -3.86 4.36
N PHE A 239 9.85 -3.60 3.23
CA PHE A 239 8.78 -2.60 3.09
C PHE A 239 7.73 -3.08 2.08
N GLY A 240 6.51 -2.56 2.16
CA GLY A 240 5.49 -2.85 1.14
C GLY A 240 5.49 -1.78 0.04
N ASN A 241 5.74 -2.16 -1.20
CA ASN A 241 5.68 -1.28 -2.37
C ASN A 241 4.26 -1.26 -2.95
N LEU A 242 3.54 -0.15 -2.79
CA LEU A 242 2.18 0.02 -3.30
C LEU A 242 2.21 0.19 -4.81
N THR A 243 1.62 -0.79 -5.49
CA THR A 243 1.41 -0.79 -6.93
C THR A 243 -0.07 -0.60 -7.22
N ALA A 244 -0.39 0.20 -8.24
CA ALA A 244 -1.77 0.41 -8.66
C ALA A 244 -2.40 -0.93 -9.06
N MET A 245 -3.64 -1.13 -8.62
CA MET A 245 -4.46 -2.29 -8.94
C MET A 245 -5.86 -1.82 -9.31
N ASN A 246 -6.52 -2.51 -10.23
CA ASN A 246 -7.90 -2.22 -10.57
C ASN A 246 -8.67 -3.53 -10.72
N SER A 247 -8.85 -4.23 -9.60
CA SER A 247 -9.52 -5.53 -9.58
C SER A 247 -10.72 -5.52 -8.65
N TRP A 248 -11.68 -6.38 -8.98
CA TRP A 248 -12.92 -6.53 -8.27
C TRP A 248 -13.10 -8.00 -7.89
N GLU A 249 -13.40 -8.27 -6.63
CA GLU A 249 -13.74 -9.60 -6.14
C GLU A 249 -15.17 -9.59 -5.62
N LYS A 250 -16.00 -10.46 -6.20
CA LYS A 250 -17.43 -10.53 -5.90
C LYS A 250 -17.79 -11.85 -5.22
N GLN A 251 -18.61 -11.74 -4.17
CA GLN A 251 -19.25 -12.85 -3.50
C GLN A 251 -20.77 -12.62 -3.43
N GLY A 252 -21.57 -13.60 -3.86
CA GLY A 252 -23.04 -13.48 -3.92
C GLY A 252 -23.51 -12.64 -5.11
N ASP A 253 -24.82 -12.35 -5.19
CA ASP A 253 -25.44 -11.73 -6.37
C ASP A 253 -26.07 -10.35 -6.12
N GLU A 254 -26.20 -9.93 -4.85
CA GLU A 254 -26.91 -8.69 -4.49
C GLU A 254 -26.10 -7.41 -4.67
N VAL A 255 -24.82 -7.55 -5.00
CA VAL A 255 -23.91 -6.42 -5.30
C VAL A 255 -23.21 -6.64 -6.64
N SER A 256 -22.98 -5.57 -7.36
CA SER A 256 -22.26 -5.52 -8.64
C SER A 256 -21.59 -4.16 -8.80
N HIS A 257 -20.92 -3.90 -9.92
CA HIS A 257 -20.35 -2.58 -10.19
C HIS A 257 -20.56 -2.16 -11.65
N ILE A 258 -20.52 -0.85 -11.86
CA ILE A 258 -20.47 -0.22 -13.18
C ILE A 258 -19.43 0.89 -13.10
N GLY A 259 -18.28 0.70 -13.77
CA GLY A 259 -17.12 1.56 -13.55
C GLY A 259 -16.70 1.54 -12.08
N ASN A 260 -16.63 2.72 -11.46
CA ASN A 260 -16.28 2.89 -10.04
C ASN A 260 -17.50 2.97 -9.12
N GLU A 261 -18.71 2.76 -9.64
CA GLU A 261 -19.92 2.73 -8.83
C GLU A 261 -20.25 1.30 -8.42
N ILE A 262 -20.58 1.11 -7.14
CA ILE A 262 -21.10 -0.17 -6.65
C ILE A 262 -22.61 -0.12 -6.69
N ILE A 263 -23.21 -1.12 -7.33
CA ILE A 263 -24.66 -1.25 -7.47
C ILE A 263 -25.14 -2.34 -6.52
N VAL A 264 -26.00 -1.96 -5.58
CA VAL A 264 -26.79 -2.86 -4.75
C VAL A 264 -28.13 -3.09 -5.44
N ASN A 265 -28.52 -4.35 -5.59
CA ASN A 265 -29.79 -4.71 -6.21
C ASN A 265 -30.96 -4.24 -5.34
N GLY A 266 -31.93 -3.58 -5.97
CA GLY A 266 -33.10 -3.07 -5.27
C GLY A 266 -32.84 -1.80 -4.45
N ILE A 267 -33.84 -1.44 -3.64
CA ILE A 267 -33.81 -0.28 -2.76
C ILE A 267 -33.27 -0.72 -1.41
N ALA A 268 -32.07 -0.25 -1.07
CA ALA A 268 -31.42 -0.56 0.18
C ALA A 268 -31.37 0.70 1.05
N GLU A 269 -31.75 0.55 2.32
CA GLU A 269 -31.53 1.61 3.29
C GLU A 269 -30.02 1.72 3.56
N PRO A 270 -29.46 2.94 3.66
CA PRO A 270 -28.02 3.15 3.89
C PRO A 270 -27.45 2.37 5.09
N ARG A 271 -28.26 2.20 6.15
CA ARG A 271 -27.87 1.47 7.36
C ARG A 271 -27.66 -0.05 7.14
N ASP A 272 -28.24 -0.60 6.08
CA ASP A 272 -28.15 -2.02 5.75
C ASP A 272 -26.93 -2.31 4.85
N ILE A 273 -26.27 -1.26 4.34
CA ILE A 273 -25.05 -1.33 3.53
C ILE A 273 -23.85 -1.07 4.43
N VAL A 274 -22.93 -2.03 4.51
CA VAL A 274 -21.67 -1.86 5.25
C VAL A 274 -20.56 -1.53 4.27
N ILE A 275 -19.93 -0.37 4.46
CA ILE A 275 -18.84 0.11 3.60
C ILE A 275 -17.58 0.19 4.46
N GLN A 276 -16.56 -0.58 4.08
CA GLN A 276 -15.26 -0.58 4.75
C GLN A 276 -14.20 -0.08 3.78
N ALA A 277 -13.36 0.83 4.26
CA ALA A 277 -12.14 1.23 3.56
C ALA A 277 -10.94 0.71 4.33
N SER A 278 -9.96 0.19 3.61
CA SER A 278 -8.70 -0.30 4.15
C SER A 278 -7.53 0.44 3.52
N SER A 279 -6.53 0.70 4.34
CA SER A 279 -5.18 1.12 3.97
C SER A 279 -4.21 0.06 4.51
N PRO A 280 -2.91 0.14 4.20
CA PRO A 280 -1.94 -0.79 4.76
C PRO A 280 -1.84 -0.72 6.30
N PHE A 281 -2.34 0.35 6.92
CA PHE A 281 -2.18 0.62 8.35
C PHE A 281 -3.47 0.45 9.16
N GLU A 282 -4.64 0.65 8.53
CA GLU A 282 -5.92 0.60 9.22
C GLU A 282 -7.06 0.14 8.33
N THR A 283 -8.13 -0.35 8.95
CA THR A 283 -9.42 -0.57 8.30
C THR A 283 -10.49 0.15 9.08
N VAL A 284 -11.28 0.98 8.39
CA VAL A 284 -12.36 1.78 8.99
C VAL A 284 -13.68 1.49 8.30
N THR A 285 -14.76 1.47 9.08
CA THR A 285 -16.12 1.46 8.53
C THR A 285 -16.57 2.89 8.28
N LEU A 286 -16.92 3.19 7.02
CA LEU A 286 -17.41 4.50 6.62
C LEU A 286 -18.88 4.63 7.03
N ARG A 287 -19.15 5.55 7.96
CA ARG A 287 -20.50 5.79 8.51
C ARG A 287 -21.11 7.12 8.09
N ASN A 288 -20.30 8.04 7.58
CA ASN A 288 -20.77 9.33 7.11
C ASN A 288 -21.12 9.23 5.62
N TYR A 289 -22.41 9.23 5.31
CA TYR A 289 -22.91 9.11 3.95
C TYR A 289 -23.86 10.25 3.63
N THR A 290 -23.81 10.70 2.38
CA THR A 290 -24.81 11.61 1.81
C THR A 290 -25.78 10.80 0.97
N VAL A 291 -27.07 10.89 1.27
CA VAL A 291 -28.12 10.11 0.58
C VAL A 291 -28.85 10.99 -0.41
N TYR A 292 -28.97 10.51 -1.65
CA TYR A 292 -29.80 11.09 -2.68
C TYR A 292 -30.90 10.11 -3.06
N THR A 293 -32.11 10.61 -3.26
CA THR A 293 -33.21 9.81 -3.83
C THR A 293 -33.53 10.35 -5.21
N GLN A 294 -33.38 9.51 -6.22
CA GLN A 294 -33.72 9.83 -7.59
C GLN A 294 -34.95 9.03 -8.02
N ASN A 295 -35.89 9.75 -8.61
CA ASN A 295 -37.06 9.19 -9.27
C ASN A 295 -36.96 9.51 -10.76
N PRO A 296 -36.03 8.87 -11.50
CA PRO A 296 -35.97 9.07 -12.94
C PRO A 296 -37.35 8.71 -13.49
N SER A 297 -38.03 9.67 -14.11
CA SER A 297 -39.36 9.42 -14.67
C SER A 297 -39.23 8.28 -15.67
N LEU A 298 -39.95 7.16 -15.45
CA LEU A 298 -40.05 6.07 -16.41
C LEU A 298 -40.35 6.65 -17.80
N PRO A 299 -39.42 6.65 -18.78
CA PRO A 299 -39.73 7.08 -20.13
C PRO A 299 -40.49 5.97 -20.86
N PHE A 300 -41.57 5.45 -20.25
CA PHE A 300 -42.33 4.32 -20.77
C PHE A 300 -43.25 4.71 -21.95
N LYS A 301 -43.31 5.98 -22.34
CA LYS A 301 -44.28 6.45 -23.33
C LYS A 301 -43.73 6.79 -24.72
N SER A 302 -42.41 6.95 -24.90
CA SER A 302 -41.90 7.51 -26.18
C SER A 302 -41.39 6.47 -27.19
N VAL A 303 -40.68 5.42 -26.77
CA VAL A 303 -40.00 4.51 -27.73
C VAL A 303 -40.85 3.31 -28.15
N PHE A 304 -41.76 2.85 -27.28
CA PHE A 304 -42.69 1.77 -27.63
C PHE A 304 -43.73 2.18 -28.68
N PHE A 305 -44.12 3.46 -28.69
CA PHE A 305 -45.12 3.97 -29.62
C PHE A 305 -44.70 3.87 -31.11
N PRO A 306 -43.49 4.32 -31.52
CA PRO A 306 -43.04 4.16 -32.90
C PRO A 306 -42.78 2.70 -33.25
N PHE A 307 -42.28 1.86 -32.33
CA PHE A 307 -42.09 0.42 -32.59
C PHE A 307 -43.43 -0.31 -32.81
N ALA A 308 -44.43 -0.05 -31.96
CA ALA A 308 -45.78 -0.58 -32.12
C ALA A 308 -46.43 -0.08 -33.42
N LEU A 309 -46.21 1.19 -33.79
CA LEU A 309 -46.70 1.77 -35.05
C LEU A 309 -46.06 1.09 -36.27
N VAL A 310 -44.74 0.86 -36.27
CA VAL A 310 -44.03 0.15 -37.34
C VAL A 310 -44.54 -1.29 -37.47
N LEU A 311 -44.71 -2.00 -36.36
CA LEU A 311 -45.29 -3.35 -36.36
C LEU A 311 -46.72 -3.38 -36.90
N LEU A 312 -47.55 -2.40 -36.53
CA LEU A 312 -48.92 -2.25 -37.05
C LEU A 312 -48.95 -1.96 -38.55
N VAL A 313 -48.07 -1.10 -39.05
CA VAL A 313 -47.96 -0.77 -40.48
C VAL A 313 -47.49 -1.99 -41.27
N LEU A 314 -46.49 -2.72 -40.77
CA LEU A 314 -46.01 -3.96 -41.39
C LEU A 314 -47.12 -5.03 -41.42
N TYR A 315 -47.83 -5.22 -40.32
CA TYR A 315 -48.97 -6.15 -40.24
C TYR A 315 -50.09 -5.76 -41.22
N ALA A 316 -50.45 -4.47 -41.30
CA ALA A 316 -51.44 -3.97 -42.24
C ALA A 316 -50.99 -4.16 -43.71
N GLY A 317 -49.71 -3.96 -44.01
CA GLY A 317 -49.14 -4.22 -45.34
C GLY A 317 -49.18 -5.71 -45.73
N ILE A 318 -48.71 -6.58 -44.84
CA ILE A 318 -48.67 -8.04 -45.06
C ILE A 318 -50.10 -8.60 -45.21
N SER A 319 -51.05 -8.18 -44.38
CA SER A 319 -52.44 -8.64 -44.46
C SER A 319 -53.15 -8.23 -45.75
N LYS A 320 -52.81 -7.06 -46.33
CA LYS A 320 -53.31 -6.66 -47.66
C LYS A 320 -52.74 -7.53 -48.77
N ILE A 321 -51.44 -7.82 -48.72
CA ILE A 321 -50.78 -8.68 -49.71
C ILE A 321 -51.38 -10.10 -49.65
N LEU A 322 -51.54 -10.67 -48.45
CA LEU A 322 -52.11 -12.01 -48.25
C LEU A 322 -53.58 -12.12 -48.68
N ARG A 323 -54.37 -11.04 -48.66
CA ARG A 323 -55.75 -11.03 -49.17
C ARG A 323 -55.86 -10.87 -50.68
N SER A 324 -54.78 -10.47 -51.35
CA SER A 324 -54.75 -10.25 -52.80
C SER A 324 -54.24 -11.46 -53.59
N ILE A 325 -53.80 -12.50 -52.88
CA ILE A 325 -53.38 -13.81 -53.40
C ILE A 325 -54.55 -14.78 -53.21
#